data_AF-A0AAW9TBJ6-F1
#
_entry.id   AF-A0AAW9TBJ6-F1
#
_cell.length_a   1.000
_cell.length_b   1.000
_cell.length_c   1.000
_cell.angle_alpha   90.00
_cell.angle_beta   90.00
_cell.angle_gamma   90.00
#
_symmetry.space_group_name_H-M   'P 1'
#
loop_
_entity.id
_entity.type
_entity.pdbx_description
1 polymer ?
#
loop_
_entity_poly.entity_id
_entity_poly.type
_entity_poly.pdbx_seq_one_letter_code
_entity_poly.pdbx_strand_id
1 'polypeptide(L)'
;MVMKYLDPKADLTFKKIFGNHPDRLKNLLNTLQSLNEDELIQQQQYLPTTEELEISGFTDAELRAYDKFWDSVSVERTLLDDRYQKGMEEGMEKGRAEGIEEGMSQRSLEIARKMLAKGMDEASIMDMTGLTSEEIKLLKAEM
;
A
#
# COMPACT_ATOMS: atom_id res chain seq x y z
N MET A 1 10.75 -18.62 9.01
CA MET A 1 9.45 -17.96 9.28
C MET A 1 9.74 -16.75 10.14
N VAL A 2 9.70 -15.55 9.56
CA VAL A 2 10.19 -14.30 10.16
C VAL A 2 9.09 -13.73 11.08
N MET A 3 9.50 -13.19 12.24
CA MET A 3 8.63 -12.78 13.35
C MET A 3 7.48 -11.85 12.89
N LYS A 4 6.26 -12.19 13.31
CA LYS A 4 4.97 -11.67 12.83
C LYS A 4 4.44 -10.49 13.65
N TYR A 5 5.27 -9.89 14.50
CA TYR A 5 4.85 -8.86 15.46
C TYR A 5 5.53 -7.53 15.14
N LEU A 6 4.73 -6.45 15.13
CA LEU A 6 5.27 -5.09 15.08
C LEU A 6 6.21 -4.87 16.28
N ASP A 7 7.17 -3.97 16.11
CA ASP A 7 7.92 -3.42 17.24
C ASP A 7 6.92 -2.99 18.34
N PRO A 8 7.00 -3.54 19.57
CA PRO A 8 6.05 -3.22 20.64
C PRO A 8 5.98 -1.72 20.94
N LYS A 9 7.03 -0.95 20.64
CA LYS A 9 7.05 0.51 20.79
C LYS A 9 6.16 1.23 19.77
N ALA A 10 5.90 0.60 18.62
CA ALA A 10 5.09 1.12 17.53
C ALA A 10 3.76 0.35 17.33
N ASP A 11 3.42 -0.58 18.22
CA ASP A 11 2.17 -1.33 18.14
C ASP A 11 0.96 -0.46 18.54
N LEU A 12 0.40 0.20 17.52
CA LEU A 12 -0.81 1.03 17.64
C LEU A 12 -2.01 0.24 18.17
N THR A 13 -2.09 -1.07 17.88
CA THR A 13 -3.19 -1.92 18.33
C THR A 13 -3.07 -2.17 19.82
N PHE A 14 -1.87 -2.49 20.29
CA PHE A 14 -1.57 -2.64 21.71
C PHE A 14 -1.86 -1.33 22.47
N LYS A 15 -1.37 -0.19 21.97
CA LYS A 15 -1.63 1.13 22.58
C LYS A 15 -3.13 1.44 22.68
N LYS A 16 -3.93 1.14 21.65
CA LYS A 16 -5.39 1.35 21.69
C LYS A 16 -6.09 0.47 22.71
N ILE A 17 -5.67 -0.78 22.86
CA ILE A 17 -6.34 -1.76 23.74
C ILE A 17 -5.95 -1.55 25.21
N PHE A 18 -4.69 -1.20 25.49
CA PHE A 18 -4.13 -1.17 26.84
C PHE A 18 -3.72 0.23 27.32
N GLY A 19 -3.33 1.14 26.42
CA GLY A 19 -2.68 2.42 26.78
C GLY A 19 -3.52 3.36 27.65
N ASN A 20 -4.86 3.28 27.56
CA ASN A 20 -5.78 4.07 28.40
C ASN A 20 -6.58 3.21 29.39
N HIS A 21 -6.22 1.93 29.55
CA HIS A 21 -6.96 0.95 30.34
C HIS A 21 -6.06 0.26 31.36
N PRO A 22 -5.67 0.95 32.45
CA PRO A 22 -4.70 0.44 33.42
C PRO A 22 -5.09 -0.92 34.02
N ASP A 23 -6.36 -1.12 34.39
CA ASP A 23 -6.80 -2.40 34.96
C ASP A 23 -6.72 -3.56 33.95
N ARG A 24 -6.95 -3.27 32.66
CA ARG A 24 -6.84 -4.28 31.61
C ARG A 24 -5.39 -4.71 31.42
N LEU A 25 -4.46 -3.75 31.41
CA LEU A 25 -3.03 -4.05 31.35
C LEU A 25 -2.58 -4.80 32.61
N LYS A 26 -3.05 -4.39 33.79
CA LYS A 26 -2.77 -5.04 35.09
C LYS A 26 -3.16 -6.51 35.06
N ASN A 27 -4.41 -6.77 34.66
CA ASN A 27 -4.95 -8.13 34.62
C ASN A 27 -4.23 -8.99 33.58
N LEU A 28 -3.92 -8.43 32.40
CA LEU A 28 -3.12 -9.13 31.41
C LEU A 28 -1.76 -9.53 31.98
N LEU A 29 -1.03 -8.58 32.59
CA LEU A 29 0.30 -8.83 33.15
C LEU A 29 0.26 -9.88 34.26
N ASN A 30 -0.69 -9.77 35.20
CA ASN A 30 -0.88 -10.77 36.26
C ASN A 30 -1.22 -12.16 35.69
N THR A 31 -2.04 -12.22 34.64
CA THR A 31 -2.41 -13.49 33.97
C THR A 31 -1.20 -14.12 33.27
N LEU A 32 -0.36 -13.33 32.60
CA LEU A 32 0.80 -13.82 31.88
C LEU A 32 1.94 -14.26 32.80
N GLN A 33 2.10 -13.60 33.94
CA GLN A 33 3.20 -13.85 34.87
C GLN A 33 2.90 -14.98 35.88
N SER A 34 1.69 -15.55 35.87
CA SER A 34 1.27 -16.65 36.77
C SER A 34 1.64 -16.39 38.24
N LEU A 35 1.46 -15.14 38.69
CA LEU A 35 1.85 -14.68 40.02
C LEU A 35 0.93 -15.27 41.09
N ASN A 36 1.49 -15.55 42.27
CA ASN A 36 0.69 -15.90 43.44
C ASN A 36 -0.10 -14.69 43.93
N GLU A 37 -1.15 -14.89 44.74
CA GLU A 37 -2.02 -13.79 45.22
C GLU A 37 -1.24 -12.65 45.92
N ASP A 38 -0.16 -13.00 46.63
CA ASP A 38 0.70 -12.06 47.34
C ASP A 38 1.68 -11.29 46.42
N GLU A 39 1.86 -11.76 45.18
CA GLU A 39 2.79 -11.20 44.20
C GLU A 39 2.09 -10.39 43.11
N LEU A 40 0.75 -10.37 43.11
CA LEU A 40 -0.05 -9.65 42.11
C LEU A 40 0.31 -8.17 42.08
N ILE A 41 0.48 -7.65 40.86
CA ILE A 41 0.68 -6.22 40.62
C ILE A 41 -0.54 -5.47 41.13
N GLN A 42 -0.35 -4.71 42.21
CA GLN A 42 -1.40 -3.87 42.82
C GLN A 42 -1.49 -2.49 42.19
N GLN A 43 -0.34 -1.93 41.77
CA GLN A 43 -0.24 -0.60 41.19
C GLN A 43 0.64 -0.61 39.94
N GLN A 44 0.28 0.20 38.96
CA GLN A 44 1.09 0.47 37.79
C GLN A 44 1.08 1.97 37.49
N GLN A 45 2.15 2.46 36.87
CA GLN A 45 2.27 3.83 36.41
C GLN A 45 2.81 3.83 34.99
N TYR A 46 2.16 4.58 34.10
CA TYR A 46 2.72 4.88 32.80
C TYR A 46 3.79 5.94 32.99
N LEU A 47 5.01 5.64 32.54
CA LEU A 47 6.03 6.66 32.42
C LEU A 47 5.73 7.50 31.19
N PRO A 48 5.85 8.84 31.29
CA PRO A 48 5.75 9.71 30.12
C PRO A 48 6.78 9.29 29.07
N THR A 49 6.45 9.48 27.80
CA THR A 49 7.40 9.18 26.72
C THR A 49 8.63 10.09 26.82
N THR A 50 9.74 9.67 26.21
CA THR A 50 10.95 10.52 26.13
C THR A 50 10.62 11.89 25.54
N GLU A 51 9.73 11.95 24.53
CA GLU A 51 9.22 13.20 23.97
C GLU A 51 8.43 14.03 24.98
N GLU A 52 7.49 13.43 25.73
CA GLU A 52 6.71 14.16 26.75
C GLU A 52 7.59 14.73 27.87
N LEU A 53 8.64 14.00 28.26
CA LEU A 53 9.63 14.47 29.24
C LEU A 53 10.47 15.62 28.71
N GLU A 54 10.92 15.55 27.45
CA GLU A 54 11.67 16.63 26.79
C GLU A 54 10.81 17.89 26.63
N ILE A 55 9.55 17.73 26.20
CA ILE A 55 8.59 18.82 26.01
C ILE A 55 8.18 19.47 27.34
N SER A 56 8.16 18.71 28.45
CA SER A 56 7.84 19.26 29.78
C SER A 56 8.82 20.34 30.27
N GLY A 57 10.04 20.37 29.70
CA GLY A 57 11.05 21.38 29.96
C GLY A 57 11.01 22.59 29.04
N PHE A 58 10.10 22.61 28.05
CA PHE A 58 10.04 23.68 27.05
C PHE A 58 9.31 24.90 27.60
N THR A 59 9.78 26.07 27.18
CA THR A 59 9.07 27.34 27.34
C THR A 59 7.90 27.43 26.36
N ASP A 60 6.93 28.31 26.62
CA ASP A 60 5.81 28.58 25.69
C ASP A 60 6.26 28.92 24.26
N ALA A 61 7.42 29.56 24.11
CA ALA A 61 7.99 29.87 22.80
C ALA A 61 8.51 28.61 22.08
N GLU A 62 9.14 27.70 22.81
CA GLU A 62 9.65 26.43 22.28
C GLU A 62 8.51 25.46 21.95
N LEU A 63 7.44 25.42 22.77
CA LEU A 63 6.22 24.67 22.47
C LEU A 63 5.58 25.13 21.14
N ARG A 64 5.45 26.44 20.92
CA ARG A 64 4.94 26.98 19.66
C ARG A 64 5.85 26.67 18.47
N ALA A 65 7.16 26.64 18.67
CA ALA A 65 8.10 26.26 17.63
C ALA A 65 8.00 24.76 17.27
N TYR A 66 7.82 23.91 18.30
CA TYR A 66 7.56 22.48 18.14
C TYR A 66 6.26 22.22 17.40
N ASP A 67 5.14 22.84 17.81
CA ASP A 67 3.84 22.70 17.12
C ASP A 67 3.95 23.11 15.64
N LYS A 68 4.58 24.27 15.36
CA LYS A 68 4.77 24.74 13.99
C LYS A 68 5.64 23.81 13.14
N PHE A 69 6.66 23.19 13.76
CA PHE A 69 7.50 22.20 13.10
C PHE A 69 6.69 20.96 12.72
N TRP A 70 5.90 20.43 13.64
CA TRP A 70 5.08 19.24 13.38
C TRP A 70 3.92 19.49 12.42
N ASP A 71 3.32 20.70 12.43
CA ASP A 71 2.37 21.12 11.40
C ASP A 71 3.02 21.05 10.01
N SER A 72 4.23 21.58 9.85
CA SER A 72 4.96 21.54 8.58
C SER A 72 5.26 20.10 8.14
N VAL A 73 5.73 19.25 9.05
CA VAL A 73 6.04 17.84 8.77
C VAL A 73 4.77 17.07 8.38
N SER A 74 3.64 17.37 9.03
CA SER A 74 2.35 16.72 8.73
C SER A 74 1.86 17.06 7.32
N VAL A 75 1.96 18.33 6.91
CA VAL A 75 1.59 18.78 5.55
C VAL A 75 2.49 18.14 4.50
N GLU A 76 3.80 18.09 4.73
CA GLU A 76 4.74 17.46 3.79
C GLU A 76 4.44 15.97 3.62
N ARG A 77 4.12 15.27 4.72
CA ARG A 77 3.74 13.85 4.67
C ARG A 77 2.45 13.63 3.87
N THR A 78 1.42 14.44 4.08
CA THR A 78 0.17 14.34 3.28
C THR A 78 0.43 14.58 1.80
N LEU A 79 1.25 15.58 1.45
CA LEU A 79 1.59 15.85 0.05
C LEU A 79 2.38 14.70 -0.60
N LEU A 80 3.24 14.00 0.16
CA LEU A 80 3.95 12.82 -0.31
C LEU A 80 3.01 11.64 -0.52
N ASP A 81 2.10 11.38 0.43
CA ASP A 81 1.10 10.33 0.32
C ASP A 81 0.19 10.55 -0.89
N ASP A 82 -0.30 11.77 -1.10
CA ASP A 82 -1.14 12.13 -2.26
C ASP A 82 -0.41 11.92 -3.58
N ARG A 83 0.88 12.31 -3.66
CA ARG A 83 1.71 12.09 -4.86
C ARG A 83 1.92 10.61 -5.13
N TYR A 84 2.18 9.82 -4.08
CA TYR A 84 2.38 8.39 -4.22
C TYR A 84 1.09 7.70 -4.70
N GLN A 85 -0.06 8.03 -4.09
CA GLN A 85 -1.36 7.49 -4.51
C GLN A 85 -1.67 7.84 -5.97
N LYS A 86 -1.50 9.12 -6.34
CA LYS A 86 -1.72 9.55 -7.71
C LYS A 86 -0.79 8.83 -8.71
N GLY A 87 0.48 8.67 -8.36
CA GLY A 87 1.44 7.93 -9.21
C GLY A 87 1.06 6.46 -9.37
N MET A 88 0.55 5.82 -8.31
CA MET A 88 0.07 4.44 -8.35
C MET A 88 -1.18 4.29 -9.22
N GLU A 89 -2.15 5.20 -9.08
CA GLU A 89 -3.37 5.23 -9.91
C GLU A 89 -3.05 5.42 -11.39
N GLU A 90 -2.22 6.42 -11.72
CA GLU A 90 -1.79 6.67 -13.09
C GLU A 90 -1.02 5.47 -13.68
N GLY A 91 -0.16 4.84 -12.88
CA GLY A 91 0.58 3.64 -13.30
C GLY A 91 -0.34 2.45 -13.57
N MET A 92 -1.34 2.23 -12.71
CA MET A 92 -2.32 1.17 -12.88
C MET A 92 -3.22 1.40 -14.08
N GLU A 93 -3.65 2.65 -14.31
CA GLU A 93 -4.48 3.00 -15.46
C GLU A 93 -3.72 2.81 -16.77
N LYS A 94 -2.48 3.30 -16.86
CA LYS A 94 -1.61 3.10 -18.02
C LYS A 94 -1.37 1.62 -18.29
N GLY A 95 -0.97 0.85 -17.28
CA GLY A 95 -0.73 -0.59 -17.44
C GLY A 95 -1.98 -1.36 -17.87
N ARG A 96 -3.17 -0.95 -17.39
CA ARG A 96 -4.44 -1.55 -17.85
C ARG A 96 -4.74 -1.19 -19.30
N ALA A 97 -4.52 0.06 -19.70
CA ALA A 97 -4.76 0.52 -21.07
C ALA A 97 -3.83 -0.20 -22.05
N GLU A 98 -2.52 -0.20 -21.77
CA GLU A 98 -1.51 -0.90 -22.57
C GLU A 98 -1.81 -2.40 -22.66
N GLY A 99 -2.16 -3.05 -21.54
CA GLY A 99 -2.50 -4.47 -21.53
C GLY A 99 -3.76 -4.82 -22.33
N ILE A 100 -4.77 -3.93 -22.35
CA ILE A 100 -5.97 -4.12 -23.18
C ILE A 100 -5.62 -3.97 -24.66
N GLU A 101 -4.85 -2.94 -25.02
CA GLU A 101 -4.45 -2.67 -26.39
C GLU A 101 -3.58 -3.80 -26.95
N GLU A 102 -2.55 -4.24 -26.21
CA GLU A 102 -1.72 -5.38 -26.58
C GLU A 102 -2.56 -6.65 -26.73
N GLY A 103 -3.47 -6.93 -25.80
CA GLY A 103 -4.35 -8.09 -25.87
C GLY A 103 -5.30 -8.07 -27.07
N MET A 104 -5.85 -6.90 -27.41
CA MET A 104 -6.70 -6.73 -28.58
C MET A 104 -5.91 -6.91 -29.88
N SER A 105 -4.69 -6.35 -29.95
CA SER A 105 -3.80 -6.50 -31.10
C SER A 105 -3.40 -7.97 -31.30
N GLN A 106 -2.92 -8.64 -30.25
CA GLN A 106 -2.57 -10.06 -30.29
C GLN A 106 -3.75 -10.93 -30.74
N ARG A 107 -4.94 -10.69 -30.19
CA ARG A 107 -6.16 -11.40 -30.60
C ARG A 107 -6.49 -11.18 -32.08
N SER A 108 -6.33 -9.96 -32.58
CA SER A 108 -6.60 -9.64 -33.99
C SER A 108 -5.62 -10.36 -34.92
N LEU A 109 -4.32 -10.40 -34.56
CA LEU A 109 -3.29 -11.16 -35.26
C LEU A 109 -3.58 -12.66 -35.26
N GLU A 110 -3.99 -13.24 -34.12
CA GLU A 110 -4.36 -14.66 -34.03
C GLU A 110 -5.56 -15.01 -34.93
N ILE A 111 -6.57 -14.15 -34.95
CA ILE A 111 -7.75 -14.33 -35.81
C ILE A 111 -7.32 -14.28 -37.27
N ALA A 112 -6.50 -13.31 -37.66
CA ALA A 112 -5.98 -13.19 -39.02
C ALA A 112 -5.19 -14.43 -39.45
N ARG A 113 -4.30 -14.97 -38.59
CA ARG A 113 -3.58 -16.23 -38.86
C ARG A 113 -4.54 -17.40 -39.13
N LYS A 114 -5.59 -17.53 -38.32
CA LYS A 114 -6.60 -18.59 -38.49
C LYS A 114 -7.42 -18.41 -39.78
N MET A 115 -7.72 -17.18 -40.17
CA MET A 115 -8.43 -16.87 -41.41
C MET A 115 -7.57 -17.16 -42.65
N LEU A 116 -6.28 -16.78 -42.60
CA LEU A 116 -5.29 -17.09 -43.65
C LEU A 116 -5.15 -18.59 -43.84
N ALA A 117 -5.02 -19.36 -42.76
CA ALA A 117 -4.95 -20.82 -42.79
C ALA A 117 -6.21 -21.48 -43.40
N LYS A 118 -7.37 -20.79 -43.34
CA LYS A 118 -8.63 -21.24 -43.96
C LYS A 118 -8.79 -20.77 -45.42
N GLY A 119 -7.82 -20.05 -45.96
CA GLY A 119 -7.84 -19.59 -47.35
C GLY A 119 -8.78 -18.41 -47.62
N MET A 120 -9.10 -17.60 -46.60
CA MET A 120 -9.84 -16.34 -46.81
C MET A 120 -8.98 -15.32 -47.59
N ASP A 121 -9.64 -14.47 -48.37
CA ASP A 121 -8.98 -13.39 -49.12
C ASP A 121 -8.56 -12.24 -48.20
N GLU A 122 -7.53 -11.49 -48.62
CA GLU A 122 -6.94 -10.42 -47.81
C GLU A 122 -7.94 -9.30 -47.51
N ALA A 123 -8.84 -8.97 -48.44
CA ALA A 123 -9.79 -7.87 -48.24
C ALA A 123 -10.80 -8.21 -47.14
N SER A 124 -11.31 -9.45 -47.11
CA SER A 124 -12.18 -9.93 -46.04
C SER A 124 -11.46 -9.98 -44.68
N ILE A 125 -10.17 -10.31 -44.65
CA ILE A 125 -9.38 -10.35 -43.41
C ILE A 125 -9.15 -8.94 -42.85
N MET A 126 -8.83 -7.99 -43.72
CA MET A 126 -8.69 -6.57 -43.33
C MET A 126 -9.98 -6.05 -42.69
N ASP A 127 -11.12 -6.30 -43.34
CA ASP A 127 -12.43 -5.84 -42.85
C ASP A 127 -12.80 -6.45 -41.49
N MET A 128 -12.52 -7.74 -41.28
CA MET A 128 -12.88 -8.43 -40.03
C MET A 128 -11.93 -8.19 -38.86
N THR A 129 -10.64 -7.91 -39.12
CA THR A 129 -9.60 -7.82 -38.07
C THR A 129 -9.10 -6.40 -37.85
N GLY A 130 -9.41 -5.46 -38.75
CA GLY A 130 -8.91 -4.09 -38.71
C GLY A 130 -7.41 -3.96 -39.05
N LEU A 131 -6.75 -5.06 -39.44
CA LEU A 131 -5.35 -5.06 -39.84
C LEU A 131 -5.18 -4.41 -41.23
N THR A 132 -4.03 -3.78 -41.42
CA THR A 132 -3.62 -3.21 -42.69
C THR A 132 -3.14 -4.29 -43.66
N SER A 133 -3.12 -3.96 -44.96
CA SER A 133 -2.56 -4.85 -45.99
C SER A 133 -1.08 -5.19 -45.72
N GLU A 134 -0.32 -4.26 -45.14
CA GLU A 134 1.09 -4.46 -44.80
C GLU A 134 1.24 -5.48 -43.66
N GLU A 135 0.45 -5.34 -42.58
CA GLU A 135 0.45 -6.30 -41.46
C GLU A 135 0.05 -7.71 -41.90
N ILE A 136 -0.93 -7.83 -42.78
CA ILE A 136 -1.34 -9.14 -43.32
C ILE A 136 -0.25 -9.76 -44.21
N LYS A 137 0.44 -8.95 -45.04
CA LYS A 137 1.57 -9.43 -45.84
C LYS A 137 2.73 -9.88 -44.96
N LEU A 138 3.02 -9.14 -43.90
CA LEU A 138 4.06 -9.49 -42.93
C LEU A 138 3.70 -10.80 -42.20
N LEU A 139 2.45 -10.93 -41.75
CA LEU A 139 1.89 -12.16 -41.18
C LEU A 139 2.05 -13.36 -42.12
N LYS A 140 1.77 -13.20 -43.42
CA LYS A 140 1.97 -14.25 -44.42
C LYS A 140 3.44 -14.64 -44.61
N ALA A 141 4.37 -13.71 -44.42
CA ALA A 141 5.80 -13.97 -44.52
C ALA A 141 6.37 -14.68 -43.28
N GLU A 142 5.70 -14.56 -42.14
CA GLU A 142 6.07 -15.21 -40.86
C GLU A 142 5.44 -16.60 -40.65
N MET A 143 4.49 -17.00 -41.51
CA MET A 143 3.81 -18.30 -41.49
C MET A 143 4.55 -19.38 -42.29
#